data_AF-A0A0Z8IHV5-F1
#
_entry.id   AF-A0A0Z8IHV5-F1
#
_cell.length_a   1.000
_cell.length_b   1.000
_cell.length_c   1.000
_cell.angle_alpha   90.00
_cell.angle_beta   90.00
_cell.angle_gamma   90.00
#
_symmetry.space_group_name_H-M   'P 1'
#
loop_
_entity.id
_entity.type
_entity.pdbx_description
1 polymer ?
#
loop_
_entity_poly.entity_id
_entity_poly.type
_entity_poly.pdbx_seq_one_letter_code
_entity_poly.pdbx_strand_id
1 'polypeptide(L)'
;MWRKYFLLVLLAILVVGGAFFLSQSAATPNESDYVKAVKSYQAISIDEVEQKVQDEEEFILYIGRETCPYCRDFVPKLTEAVEQSHATIYYLDSESDPNGKYNNFDRVKVLLRFLA
;
A
#
# COMPACT_ATOMS: atom_id res chain seq x y z
N MET A 1 -14.22 -47.30 32.78
CA MET A 1 -14.61 -45.88 32.97
C MET A 1 -13.77 -44.88 32.15
N TRP A 2 -12.60 -45.27 31.61
CA TRP A 2 -11.71 -44.44 30.77
C TRP A 2 -12.32 -43.96 29.44
N ARG A 3 -13.16 -44.78 28.79
CA ARG A 3 -13.81 -44.43 27.50
C ARG A 3 -14.58 -43.11 27.53
N LYS A 4 -15.21 -42.79 28.67
CA LYS A 4 -16.00 -41.55 28.84
C LYS A 4 -15.11 -40.33 28.99
N TYR A 5 -14.00 -40.46 29.74
CA TYR A 5 -13.00 -39.40 29.88
C TYR A 5 -12.25 -39.13 28.58
N PHE A 6 -11.92 -40.19 27.82
CA PHE A 6 -11.27 -40.05 26.52
C PHE A 6 -12.16 -39.30 25.51
N LEU A 7 -13.47 -39.59 25.50
CA LEU A 7 -14.44 -38.86 24.68
C LEU A 7 -14.60 -37.39 25.11
N LEU A 8 -14.58 -37.09 26.41
CA LEU A 8 -14.67 -35.72 26.93
C LEU A 8 -13.43 -34.89 26.60
N VAL A 9 -12.23 -35.50 26.66
CA VAL A 9 -10.97 -34.85 26.27
C VAL A 9 -10.93 -34.60 24.77
N LEU A 10 -11.42 -35.52 23.94
CA LEU A 10 -11.53 -35.33 22.48
C LEU A 10 -12.48 -34.19 22.10
N LEU A 11 -13.63 -34.08 22.79
CA LEU A 11 -14.58 -32.99 22.62
C LEU A 11 -13.98 -31.63 23.02
N ALA A 12 -13.22 -31.59 24.12
CA ALA A 12 -12.54 -30.37 24.56
C ALA A 12 -11.46 -29.91 23.55
N ILE A 13 -10.69 -30.86 22.98
CA ILE A 13 -9.66 -30.56 21.98
C ILE A 13 -10.29 -30.05 20.66
N LEU A 14 -11.45 -30.58 20.25
CA LEU A 14 -12.18 -30.08 19.07
C LEU A 14 -12.71 -28.64 19.26
N VAL A 15 -13.18 -28.31 20.47
CA VAL A 15 -13.68 -26.96 20.78
C VAL A 15 -12.53 -25.96 20.87
N VAL A 16 -11.41 -26.32 21.52
CA VAL A 16 -10.22 -25.46 21.63
C VAL A 16 -9.52 -25.31 20.28
N GLY A 17 -9.39 -26.40 19.51
CA GLY A 17 -8.83 -26.38 18.16
C GLY A 17 -9.68 -25.59 17.16
N GLY A 18 -11.01 -25.72 17.24
CA GLY A 18 -11.94 -24.93 16.42
C GLY A 18 -11.89 -23.44 16.76
N ALA A 19 -11.80 -23.07 18.04
CA ALA A 19 -11.64 -21.69 18.47
C ALA A 19 -10.29 -21.09 18.01
N PHE A 20 -9.22 -21.89 18.02
CA PHE A 20 -7.89 -21.48 17.54
C PHE A 20 -7.84 -21.33 16.00
N PHE A 21 -8.66 -22.09 15.26
CA PHE A 21 -8.73 -22.01 13.81
C PHE A 21 -9.53 -20.79 13.32
N LEU A 22 -10.50 -20.31 14.10
CA LEU A 22 -11.27 -19.08 13.82
C LEU A 22 -10.51 -17.79 14.14
N SER A 23 -9.49 -17.82 15.01
CA SER A 23 -8.70 -16.63 15.34
C SER A 23 -7.57 -16.33 14.34
N GLN A 24 -7.17 -17.29 13.52
CA GLN A 24 -6.12 -17.14 12.50
C GLN A 24 -6.67 -16.96 11.06
N SER A 25 -7.98 -16.82 10.88
CA SER A 25 -8.60 -16.64 9.56
C SER A 25 -8.76 -15.17 9.12
N ALA A 26 -8.00 -14.24 9.71
CA ALA A 26 -7.94 -12.83 9.29
C ALA A 26 -6.70 -12.50 8.42
N ALA A 27 -6.12 -13.50 7.75
CA ALA A 27 -5.03 -13.28 6.80
C ALA A 27 -5.46 -13.78 5.40
N THR A 28 -6.25 -12.96 4.71
CA THR A 28 -6.32 -12.91 3.24
C THR A 28 -6.35 -11.42 2.86
N PRO A 29 -5.68 -10.95 1.78
CA PRO A 29 -5.32 -11.63 0.54
C PRO A 29 -3.81 -11.57 0.23
N ASN A 30 -3.39 -12.11 -0.92
CA ASN A 30 -2.01 -12.13 -1.46
C ASN A 30 -1.43 -10.74 -1.82
N GLU A 31 -1.63 -9.75 -0.95
CA GLU A 31 -1.23 -8.38 -1.23
C GLU A 31 0.29 -8.24 -1.21
N SER A 32 0.87 -7.74 -2.31
CA SER A 32 2.31 -7.52 -2.39
C SER A 32 2.74 -6.43 -1.42
N ASP A 33 4.00 -6.49 -0.98
CA ASP A 33 4.54 -5.51 -0.05
C ASP A 33 4.56 -4.08 -0.65
N TYR A 34 4.59 -3.99 -1.99
CA TYR A 34 4.39 -2.73 -2.71
C TYR A 34 3.00 -2.15 -2.44
N VAL A 35 1.92 -2.93 -2.64
CA VAL A 35 0.54 -2.45 -2.46
C VAL A 35 0.31 -2.01 -1.01
N LYS A 36 0.85 -2.76 -0.03
CA LYS A 36 0.77 -2.39 1.39
C LYS A 36 1.46 -1.06 1.67
N ALA A 37 2.62 -0.82 1.07
CA ALA A 37 3.38 0.39 1.31
C ALA A 37 2.73 1.61 0.63
N VAL A 38 2.27 1.49 -0.62
CA VAL A 38 1.60 2.61 -1.31
C VAL A 38 0.22 2.95 -0.72
N LYS A 39 -0.42 2.05 0.04
CA LYS A 39 -1.64 2.35 0.81
C LYS A 39 -1.44 3.43 1.88
N SER A 40 -0.21 3.66 2.32
CA SER A 40 0.10 4.76 3.25
C SER A 40 0.15 6.13 2.56
N TYR A 41 0.12 6.16 1.22
CA TYR A 41 0.20 7.37 0.42
C TYR A 41 -1.19 7.82 -0.03
N GLN A 42 -1.34 9.10 -0.34
CA GLN A 42 -2.60 9.64 -0.83
C GLN A 42 -2.72 9.41 -2.34
N ALA A 43 -3.60 8.49 -2.76
CA ALA A 43 -3.88 8.30 -4.18
C ALA A 43 -4.39 9.60 -4.82
N ILE A 44 -3.87 9.94 -6.00
CA ILE A 44 -4.26 11.14 -6.75
C ILE A 44 -4.43 10.77 -8.23
N SER A 45 -5.40 11.41 -8.89
CA SER A 45 -5.58 11.30 -10.33
C SER A 45 -4.72 12.30 -11.10
N ILE A 46 -4.53 12.06 -12.40
CA ILE A 46 -3.81 12.99 -13.29
C ILE A 46 -4.45 14.39 -13.27
N ASP A 47 -5.78 14.47 -13.32
CA ASP A 47 -6.49 15.75 -13.36
C ASP A 47 -6.27 16.57 -12.08
N GLU A 48 -6.20 15.92 -10.92
CA GLU A 48 -5.87 16.56 -9.65
C GLU A 48 -4.40 17.00 -9.59
N VAL A 49 -3.47 16.22 -10.15
CA VAL A 49 -2.06 16.63 -10.26
C VAL A 49 -1.94 17.87 -11.15
N GLU A 50 -2.61 17.89 -12.31
CA GLU A 50 -2.62 19.04 -13.21
C GLU A 50 -3.20 20.28 -12.52
N GLN A 51 -4.27 20.13 -11.75
CA GLN A 51 -4.86 21.21 -10.98
C GLN A 51 -3.86 21.76 -9.95
N LYS A 52 -3.23 20.91 -9.14
CA LYS A 52 -2.23 21.33 -8.15
C LYS A 52 -1.05 22.06 -8.77
N VAL A 53 -0.61 21.63 -9.96
CA VAL A 53 0.45 22.30 -10.72
C VAL A 53 -0.02 23.66 -11.24
N GLN A 54 -1.26 23.78 -11.71
CA GLN A 54 -1.85 25.06 -12.15
C GLN A 54 -2.03 26.03 -10.99
N ASP A 55 -2.38 25.52 -9.81
CA ASP A 55 -2.54 26.29 -8.57
C ASP A 55 -1.18 26.64 -7.91
N GLU A 56 -0.06 26.27 -8.55
CA GLU A 56 1.31 26.47 -8.06
C GLU A 56 1.56 25.89 -6.65
N GLU A 57 0.84 24.83 -6.29
CA GLU A 57 0.99 24.15 -5.01
C GLU A 57 2.31 23.36 -4.95
N GLU A 58 3.00 23.41 -3.80
CA GLU A 58 4.15 22.56 -3.54
C GLU A 58 3.69 21.24 -2.91
N PHE A 59 3.95 20.12 -3.59
CA PHE A 59 3.57 18.78 -3.14
C PHE A 59 4.58 17.74 -3.58
N ILE A 60 4.62 16.61 -2.87
CA ILE A 60 5.47 15.47 -3.20
C ILE A 60 4.62 14.43 -3.92
N LEU A 61 5.05 14.04 -5.12
CA LEU A 61 4.38 13.04 -5.95
C LEU A 61 5.31 11.85 -6.21
N TYR A 62 4.82 10.66 -5.88
CA TYR A 62 5.43 9.39 -6.27
C TYR A 62 4.64 8.78 -7.45
N ILE A 63 5.35 8.49 -8.53
CA ILE A 63 4.79 7.82 -9.71
C ILE A 63 5.43 6.43 -9.79
N GLY A 64 4.61 5.39 -9.76
CA GLY A 64 5.07 4.01 -9.72
C GLY A 64 4.09 3.02 -10.33
N ARG A 65 4.47 1.74 -10.34
CA ARG A 65 3.60 0.61 -10.67
C ARG A 65 4.08 -0.65 -9.99
N GLU A 66 3.15 -1.53 -9.64
CA GLU A 66 3.45 -2.80 -8.96
C GLU A 66 4.29 -3.74 -9.85
N THR A 67 4.05 -3.74 -11.15
CA THR A 67 4.73 -4.60 -12.12
C THR A 67 6.22 -4.26 -12.27
N CYS A 68 6.64 -3.05 -11.90
CA CYS A 68 8.02 -2.59 -12.05
C CYS A 68 8.91 -3.04 -10.87
N PRO A 69 9.96 -3.86 -11.10
CA PRO A 69 10.83 -4.33 -10.03
C PRO A 69 11.52 -3.20 -9.26
N TYR A 70 11.97 -2.16 -9.98
CA TYR A 70 12.62 -1.01 -9.35
C TYR A 70 11.67 -0.18 -8.49
N CYS A 71 10.39 -0.07 -8.87
CA CYS A 71 9.38 0.59 -8.05
C CYS A 71 9.18 -0.16 -6.73
N ARG A 72 9.13 -1.51 -6.79
CA ARG A 72 9.01 -2.35 -5.58
C ARG A 72 10.19 -2.21 -4.64
N ASP A 73 11.41 -2.08 -5.17
CA ASP A 73 12.61 -1.91 -4.35
C ASP A 73 12.75 -0.48 -3.77
N PHE A 74 12.14 0.51 -4.43
CA PHE A 74 12.23 1.92 -4.03
C PHE A 74 11.19 2.30 -2.97
N VAL A 75 9.94 1.85 -3.11
CA VAL A 75 8.84 2.23 -2.21
C VAL A 75 9.16 2.02 -0.72
N PRO A 76 9.77 0.90 -0.28
CA PRO A 76 10.10 0.72 1.13
C PRO A 76 11.03 1.82 1.68
N LYS A 77 12.02 2.25 0.89
CA LYS A 77 12.95 3.32 1.27
C LYS A 77 12.27 4.68 1.29
N LEU A 78 11.35 4.90 0.35
CA LEU A 78 10.54 6.12 0.31
C LEU A 78 9.61 6.20 1.52
N THR A 79 8.95 5.10 1.89
CA THR A 79 8.10 5.04 3.09
C THR A 79 8.91 5.37 4.34
N GLU A 80 10.10 4.79 4.51
CA GLU A 80 10.97 5.09 5.64
C GLU A 80 11.32 6.59 5.71
N ALA A 81 11.67 7.21 4.58
CA ALA A 81 11.98 8.64 4.52
C ALA A 81 10.76 9.52 4.85
N VAL A 82 9.58 9.14 4.35
CA VAL A 82 8.31 9.86 4.57
C VAL A 82 7.87 9.77 6.03
N GLU A 83 8.02 8.61 6.66
CA GLU A 83 7.74 8.42 8.09
C GLU A 83 8.65 9.27 8.96
N GLN A 84 9.93 9.39 8.61
CA GLN A 84 10.89 10.22 9.34
C GLN A 84 10.63 11.73 9.16
N SER A 85 10.22 12.15 7.95
CA SER A 85 9.98 13.56 7.64
C SER A 85 8.55 14.02 7.94
N HIS A 86 7.64 13.10 8.30
CA HIS A 86 6.20 13.34 8.43
C HIS A 86 5.59 14.07 7.21
N ALA A 87 6.11 13.78 6.01
CA ALA A 87 5.66 14.46 4.80
C ALA A 87 4.41 13.80 4.22
N THR A 88 3.51 14.59 3.63
CA THR A 88 2.40 14.03 2.84
C THR A 88 2.88 13.74 1.43
N ILE A 89 2.76 12.49 1.00
CA ILE A 89 3.12 12.06 -0.35
C ILE A 89 1.90 11.56 -1.10
N TYR A 90 1.78 12.01 -2.34
CA TYR A 90 0.75 11.57 -3.27
C TYR A 90 1.26 10.41 -4.13
N TYR A 91 0.39 9.46 -4.43
CA TYR A 91 0.68 8.31 -5.28
C TYR A 91 -0.14 8.36 -6.57
N LEU A 92 0.56 8.24 -7.70
CA LEU A 92 -0.04 8.09 -9.02
C LEU A 92 0.43 6.77 -9.63
N ASP A 93 -0.52 5.89 -9.92
CA ASP A 93 -0.24 4.61 -10.56
C ASP A 93 -0.10 4.79 -12.07
N SER A 94 1.14 4.66 -12.57
CA SER A 94 1.49 4.82 -13.99
C SER A 94 0.83 3.81 -14.94
N GLU A 95 0.25 2.72 -14.44
CA GLU A 95 -0.53 1.77 -15.25
C GLU A 95 -2.03 2.11 -15.29
N SER A 96 -2.49 2.94 -14.35
CA SER A 96 -3.87 3.41 -14.32
C SER A 96 -4.09 4.54 -15.33
N ASP A 97 -4.07 4.20 -16.63
CA ASP A 97 -4.42 5.16 -17.70
C ASP A 97 -5.74 4.82 -18.39
N PRO A 98 -6.88 5.18 -17.80
CA PRO A 98 -8.15 4.97 -18.49
C PRO A 98 -8.31 5.85 -19.74
N ASN A 99 -7.53 6.93 -19.92
CA ASN A 99 -7.81 7.98 -20.92
C ASN A 99 -6.62 8.40 -21.82
N GLY A 100 -5.46 7.76 -21.73
CA GLY A 100 -4.27 8.11 -22.52
C GLY A 100 -3.54 9.38 -22.05
N LYS A 101 -3.74 9.83 -20.81
CA LYS A 101 -3.35 11.17 -20.34
C LYS A 101 -1.90 11.28 -19.84
N TYR A 102 -1.18 10.18 -19.65
CA TYR A 102 0.24 10.25 -19.20
C TYR A 102 1.18 10.91 -20.20
N ASN A 103 0.77 11.05 -21.46
CA ASN A 103 1.60 11.58 -22.56
C ASN A 103 1.82 13.10 -22.49
N ASN A 104 1.09 13.83 -21.62
CA ASN A 104 1.13 15.29 -21.53
C ASN A 104 1.69 15.81 -20.19
N PHE A 105 2.37 14.95 -19.41
CA PHE A 105 2.96 15.31 -18.12
C PHE A 105 4.20 16.23 -18.20
N ASP A 106 4.46 16.85 -19.35
CA ASP A 106 5.61 17.73 -19.62
C ASP A 106 5.69 18.97 -18.70
N ARG A 107 4.59 19.30 -18.01
CA ARG A 107 4.49 20.47 -17.11
C ARG A 107 4.67 20.16 -15.63
N VAL A 108 4.77 18.89 -15.25
CA VAL A 108 5.05 18.55 -13.86
C VAL A 108 6.52 18.82 -13.60
N LYS A 109 6.81 20.03 -13.10
CA LYS A 109 8.09 20.33 -12.46
C LYS A 109 8.22 19.36 -11.29
N VAL A 110 9.00 18.31 -11.48
CA VAL A 110 9.48 17.47 -10.38
C VAL A 110 10.28 18.40 -9.49
N LEU A 111 9.62 18.93 -8.47
CA LEU A 111 10.20 19.79 -7.47
C LEU A 111 10.98 18.90 -6.50
N LEU A 112 12.00 18.22 -7.02
CA LEU A 112 13.15 17.83 -6.23
C LEU A 112 13.90 19.13 -5.90
N ARG A 113 13.28 19.99 -5.09
CA ARG A 113 14.05 20.82 -4.17
C ARG A 113 14.67 19.82 -3.21
N PHE A 114 15.83 19.30 -3.61
CA PHE A 114 16.80 18.81 -2.66
C PHE A 114 16.87 19.88 -1.57
N LEU A 115 16.41 19.50 -0.39
CA LEU A 115 16.57 20.24 0.85
C LEU A 115 18.00 20.80 0.83
N ALA A 116 18.10 22.11 0.62
CA ALA A 116 19.34 22.87 0.75
C ALA A 116 19.52 23.24 2.22
#